data_AF-A0A2V6UFX6-F1
#
_entry.id   AF-A0A2V6UFX6-F1
#
_cell.length_a   1.000
_cell.length_b   1.000
_cell.length_c   1.000
_cell.angle_alpha   90.00
_cell.angle_beta   90.00
_cell.angle_gamma   90.00
#
_symmetry.space_group_name_H-M   'P 1'
#
loop_
_entity.id
_entity.type
_entity.pdbx_description
1 polymer ?
#
loop_
_entity_poly.entity_id
_entity_poly.type
_entity_poly.pdbx_seq_one_letter_code
_entity_poly.pdbx_strand_id
1 'polypeptide(L)'
;NFIALAAFIVLPFAGYYLGREIYAFNQTMGITMMGGFMSWLWIIQAILIGVLFLGSNYYLWLGMERIPGSERYRKYVPPMLIILTLGFMIWATPRSMVVTLDEARAMGGTHHPLLGFFGVMSAKNTVVNLMILTTFLSFILYRRANKLPTKPWVKAGMAIQWAAFAAAAAVVVFYGIYGYFVESIVRIGFSVYQVLAVLGAIVLVMAIDIPMFKGARTTGQIRWGTIAPHSQYVLILLAVTFTWLMGLMGFARSGIRQHWHVYGVMRDTSVDAATPALGYAANVITLVTLSFFLLVLFIFWLGGLGDKGKAEGHGHVAPAIAGGSDRER
;
A
#
# COMPACT_ATOMS: atom_id res chain seq x y z
N ASN A 1 7.36 10.99 0.83
CA ASN A 1 6.17 10.75 -0.04
C ASN A 1 6.52 10.02 -1.33
N PHE A 2 7.30 10.59 -2.26
CA PHE A 2 7.59 9.92 -3.55
C PHE A 2 8.27 8.54 -3.39
N ILE A 3 9.36 8.46 -2.62
CA ILE A 3 10.10 7.20 -2.40
C ILE A 3 9.20 6.14 -1.76
N ALA A 4 8.47 6.51 -0.69
CA ALA A 4 7.57 5.60 0.01
C ALA A 4 6.45 5.06 -0.91
N LEU A 5 5.83 5.92 -1.73
CA LEU A 5 4.74 5.51 -2.63
C LEU A 5 5.24 4.70 -3.83
N ALA A 6 6.40 5.07 -4.39
CA ALA A 6 7.02 4.32 -5.48
C ALA A 6 7.39 2.90 -5.04
N ALA A 7 7.95 2.75 -3.83
CA ALA A 7 8.22 1.44 -3.24
C ALA A 7 6.93 0.68 -2.91
N PHE A 8 5.92 1.36 -2.36
CA PHE A 8 4.67 0.75 -1.93
C PHE A 8 3.81 0.21 -3.08
N ILE A 9 3.72 0.94 -4.20
CA ILE A 9 2.89 0.58 -5.35
C ILE A 9 3.32 -0.76 -5.99
N VAL A 10 4.59 -1.12 -5.90
CA VAL A 10 5.14 -2.35 -6.50
C VAL A 10 4.99 -3.57 -5.56
N LEU A 11 4.70 -3.39 -4.28
CA LEU A 11 4.66 -4.49 -3.30
C LEU A 11 3.67 -5.62 -3.67
N PRO A 12 2.43 -5.35 -4.11
CA PRO A 12 1.50 -6.42 -4.47
C PRO A 12 2.01 -7.28 -5.63
N PHE A 13 2.79 -6.70 -6.55
CA PHE A 13 3.35 -7.43 -7.69
C PHE A 13 4.33 -8.53 -7.26
N ALA A 14 5.20 -8.24 -6.29
CA ALA A 14 6.15 -9.24 -5.79
C ALA A 14 5.44 -10.48 -5.24
N GLY A 15 4.29 -10.30 -4.58
CA GLY A 15 3.45 -11.39 -4.10
C GLY A 15 2.83 -12.22 -5.24
N TYR A 16 2.30 -11.57 -6.28
CA TYR A 16 1.74 -12.29 -7.44
C TYR A 16 2.78 -13.09 -8.19
N TYR A 17 3.98 -12.53 -8.36
CA TYR A 17 5.09 -13.21 -9.02
C TYR A 17 5.53 -14.44 -8.21
N LEU A 18 5.76 -14.27 -6.91
CA LEU A 18 6.08 -15.37 -6.00
C LEU A 18 5.01 -16.48 -6.04
N GLY A 19 3.73 -16.11 -6.01
CA GLY A 19 2.65 -17.07 -6.10
C GLY A 19 2.70 -17.88 -7.40
N ARG A 20 2.92 -17.23 -8.54
CA ARG A 20 3.07 -17.91 -9.83
C ARG A 20 4.25 -18.88 -9.82
N GLU A 21 5.41 -18.47 -9.31
CA GLU A 21 6.60 -19.31 -9.24
C GLU A 21 6.36 -20.56 -8.38
N ILE A 22 5.72 -20.39 -7.21
CA ILE A 22 5.38 -21.51 -6.32
C ILE A 22 4.42 -22.49 -7.02
N TYR A 23 3.37 -21.98 -7.67
CA TYR A 23 2.41 -22.84 -8.40
C TYR A 23 3.06 -23.56 -9.59
N ALA A 24 4.00 -22.92 -10.28
CA ALA A 24 4.75 -23.53 -11.38
C ALA A 24 5.74 -24.60 -10.90
N PHE A 25 6.36 -24.37 -9.74
CA PHE A 25 7.29 -25.32 -9.14
C PHE A 25 6.55 -26.55 -8.55
N ASN A 26 5.48 -26.33 -7.78
CA ASN A 26 4.70 -27.42 -7.21
C ASN A 26 3.25 -26.97 -6.90
N GLN A 27 2.28 -27.59 -7.58
CA GLN A 27 0.87 -27.26 -7.40
C GLN A 27 0.35 -27.54 -5.98
N THR A 28 0.82 -28.60 -5.32
CA THR A 28 0.44 -28.92 -3.93
C THR A 28 0.88 -27.82 -2.98
N MET A 29 2.11 -27.29 -3.11
CA MET A 29 2.54 -26.12 -2.33
C MET A 29 1.67 -24.90 -2.59
N GLY A 30 1.33 -24.62 -3.85
CA GLY A 30 0.45 -23.51 -4.19
C GLY A 30 -0.93 -23.65 -3.53
N ILE A 31 -1.51 -24.86 -3.55
CA ILE A 31 -2.78 -25.17 -2.90
C ILE A 31 -2.66 -25.01 -1.38
N THR A 32 -1.60 -25.50 -0.75
CA THR A 32 -1.41 -25.35 0.69
C THR A 32 -1.17 -23.90 1.10
N MET A 33 -0.48 -23.11 0.27
CA MET A 33 -0.29 -21.68 0.51
C MET A 33 -1.63 -20.93 0.52
N MET A 34 -2.59 -21.32 -0.32
CA MET A 34 -3.90 -20.68 -0.46
C MET A 34 -5.01 -21.39 0.33
N GLY A 35 -4.69 -22.46 1.06
CA GLY A 35 -5.62 -23.32 1.79
C GLY A 35 -5.26 -23.49 3.26
N GLY A 36 -6.14 -24.14 4.02
CA GLY A 36 -5.93 -24.43 5.45
C GLY A 36 -5.71 -23.18 6.30
N PHE A 37 -4.82 -23.27 7.29
CA PHE A 37 -4.53 -22.14 8.20
C PHE A 37 -3.78 -20.98 7.50
N MET A 38 -3.07 -21.25 6.40
CA MET A 38 -2.32 -20.23 5.65
C MET A 38 -3.24 -19.29 4.87
N SER A 39 -4.45 -19.71 4.49
CA SER A 39 -5.41 -18.82 3.82
C SER A 39 -5.78 -17.60 4.68
N TRP A 40 -5.88 -17.80 6.00
CA TRP A 40 -6.15 -16.73 6.97
C TRP A 40 -4.99 -15.75 7.13
N LEU A 41 -3.75 -16.23 6.99
CA LEU A 41 -2.58 -15.35 6.92
C LEU A 41 -2.74 -14.35 5.77
N TRP A 42 -3.13 -14.82 4.58
CA TRP A 42 -3.31 -13.96 3.41
C TRP A 42 -4.49 -13.00 3.54
N ILE A 43 -5.54 -13.38 4.28
CA ILE A 43 -6.64 -12.47 4.60
C ILE A 43 -6.14 -11.33 5.51
N ILE A 44 -5.40 -11.64 6.57
CA ILE A 44 -4.79 -10.63 7.45
C ILE A 44 -3.85 -9.73 6.65
N GLN A 45 -3.02 -10.32 5.79
CA GLN A 45 -2.13 -9.57 4.90
C GLN A 45 -2.90 -8.61 3.98
N ALA A 46 -3.99 -9.06 3.34
CA ALA A 46 -4.82 -8.22 2.50
C ALA A 46 -5.45 -7.06 3.30
N ILE A 47 -5.89 -7.31 4.54
CA ILE A 47 -6.42 -6.27 5.43
C ILE A 47 -5.36 -5.21 5.71
N LEU A 48 -4.15 -5.62 6.09
CA LEU A 48 -3.06 -4.69 6.39
C LEU A 48 -2.67 -3.85 5.18
N ILE A 49 -2.54 -4.46 4.00
CA ILE A 49 -2.21 -3.71 2.79
C ILE A 49 -3.35 -2.75 2.43
N GLY A 50 -4.60 -3.15 2.60
CA GLY A 50 -5.75 -2.28 2.46
C GLY A 50 -5.70 -1.05 3.38
N VAL A 51 -5.34 -1.24 4.64
CA VAL A 51 -5.10 -0.15 5.60
C VAL A 51 -3.95 0.73 5.14
N LEU A 52 -2.86 0.17 4.63
CA LEU A 52 -1.74 0.95 4.08
C LEU A 52 -2.18 1.81 2.89
N PHE A 53 -3.00 1.28 1.99
CA PHE A 53 -3.55 2.03 0.85
C PHE A 53 -4.45 3.19 1.31
N LEU A 54 -5.41 2.92 2.17
CA LEU A 54 -6.33 3.94 2.70
C LEU A 54 -5.57 5.01 3.51
N GLY A 55 -4.71 4.58 4.44
CA GLY A 55 -3.92 5.46 5.28
C GLY A 55 -2.94 6.33 4.48
N SER A 56 -2.27 5.76 3.47
CA SER A 56 -1.33 6.53 2.63
C SER A 56 -2.04 7.58 1.80
N ASN A 57 -3.20 7.24 1.22
CA ASN A 57 -4.02 8.20 0.48
C ASN A 57 -4.57 9.30 1.39
N TYR A 58 -5.10 8.92 2.55
CA TYR A 58 -5.59 9.87 3.54
C TYR A 58 -4.48 10.84 3.99
N TYR A 59 -3.29 10.32 4.30
CA TYR A 59 -2.13 11.15 4.62
C TYR A 59 -1.74 12.11 3.50
N LEU A 60 -1.76 11.66 2.23
CA LEU A 60 -1.51 12.53 1.08
C LEU A 60 -2.53 13.67 1.01
N TRP A 61 -3.82 13.37 1.22
CA TRP A 61 -4.89 14.36 1.15
C TRP A 61 -4.79 15.41 2.25
N LEU A 62 -4.48 14.99 3.48
CA LEU A 62 -4.18 15.93 4.57
C LEU A 62 -2.93 16.75 4.27
N GLY A 63 -1.92 16.12 3.68
CA GLY A 63 -0.71 16.79 3.23
C GLY A 63 -0.94 17.81 2.12
N MET A 64 -2.07 17.75 1.40
CA MET A 64 -2.45 18.78 0.42
C MET A 64 -3.01 20.03 1.09
N GLU A 65 -3.61 19.94 2.28
CA GLU A 65 -4.24 21.11 2.95
C GLU A 65 -3.22 22.18 3.34
N ARG A 66 -1.96 21.80 3.54
CA ARG A 66 -0.85 22.74 3.77
C ARG A 66 -0.26 23.39 2.50
N ILE A 67 -0.76 23.01 1.32
CA ILE A 67 -0.26 23.48 0.03
C ILE A 67 -1.26 24.47 -0.58
N PRO A 68 -0.92 25.76 -0.70
CA PRO A 68 -1.79 26.74 -1.38
C PRO A 68 -2.07 26.34 -2.83
N GLY A 69 -3.34 26.41 -3.27
CA GLY A 69 -3.74 26.03 -4.63
C GLY A 69 -4.06 24.54 -4.79
N SER A 70 -4.03 23.77 -3.71
CA SER A 70 -4.45 22.36 -3.72
C SER A 70 -5.98 22.18 -3.71
N GLU A 71 -6.74 23.24 -3.39
CA GLU A 71 -8.20 23.21 -3.23
C GLU A 71 -8.90 22.71 -4.50
N ARG A 72 -8.33 23.05 -5.68
CA ARG A 72 -8.80 22.58 -7.00
C ARG A 72 -8.83 21.06 -7.15
N TYR A 73 -8.04 20.33 -6.36
CA TYR A 73 -7.96 18.88 -6.41
C TYR A 73 -8.86 18.18 -5.39
N ARG A 74 -9.47 18.91 -4.46
CA ARG A 74 -10.36 18.35 -3.41
C ARG A 74 -11.57 17.61 -4.00
N LYS A 75 -12.07 18.04 -5.16
CA LYS A 75 -13.17 17.38 -5.89
C LYS A 75 -12.87 15.94 -6.32
N TYR A 76 -11.59 15.58 -6.48
CA TYR A 76 -11.19 14.21 -6.86
C TYR A 76 -11.12 13.28 -5.65
N VAL A 77 -11.11 13.79 -4.41
CA VAL A 77 -10.96 12.98 -3.21
C VAL A 77 -12.15 12.02 -2.99
N PRO A 78 -13.43 12.46 -3.03
CA PRO A 78 -14.55 11.54 -2.84
C PRO A 78 -14.61 10.35 -3.80
N PRO A 79 -14.47 10.49 -5.14
CA PRO A 79 -14.50 9.32 -6.03
C PRO A 79 -13.30 8.38 -5.79
N MET A 80 -12.11 8.92 -5.49
CA MET A 80 -10.95 8.09 -5.13
C MET A 80 -11.20 7.30 -3.84
N LEU A 81 -11.79 7.93 -2.83
CA LEU A 81 -12.14 7.27 -1.58
C LEU A 81 -13.16 6.14 -1.80
N ILE A 82 -14.18 6.36 -2.64
CA ILE A 82 -15.16 5.31 -2.97
C ILE A 82 -14.46 4.11 -3.60
N ILE A 83 -13.58 4.32 -4.60
CA ILE A 83 -12.85 3.24 -5.25
C ILE A 83 -11.96 2.49 -4.26
N LEU A 84 -11.24 3.21 -3.39
CA LEU A 84 -10.35 2.60 -2.39
C LEU A 84 -11.13 1.80 -1.34
N THR A 85 -12.26 2.33 -0.85
CA THR A 85 -13.09 1.66 0.17
C THR A 85 -13.81 0.44 -0.40
N LEU A 86 -14.46 0.57 -1.56
CA LEU A 86 -15.10 -0.57 -2.22
C LEU A 86 -14.06 -1.64 -2.59
N GLY A 87 -12.91 -1.22 -3.11
CA GLY A 87 -11.81 -2.12 -3.44
C GLY A 87 -11.27 -2.83 -2.22
N PHE A 88 -11.11 -2.13 -1.09
CA PHE A 88 -10.72 -2.73 0.18
C PHE A 88 -11.72 -3.78 0.67
N MET A 89 -13.02 -3.48 0.66
CA MET A 89 -14.06 -4.43 1.08
C MET A 89 -14.06 -5.71 0.24
N ILE A 90 -13.94 -5.58 -1.08
CA ILE A 90 -13.86 -6.73 -1.99
C ILE A 90 -12.56 -7.51 -1.74
N TRP A 91 -11.43 -6.83 -1.60
CA TRP A 91 -10.14 -7.49 -1.42
C TRP A 91 -10.05 -8.27 -0.10
N ALA A 92 -10.55 -7.67 0.99
CA ALA A 92 -10.59 -8.28 2.31
C ALA A 92 -11.58 -9.45 2.41
N THR A 93 -12.42 -9.67 1.39
CA THR A 93 -13.42 -10.74 1.42
C THR A 93 -12.76 -12.13 1.48
N PRO A 94 -13.03 -12.93 2.53
CA PRO A 94 -12.49 -14.29 2.65
C PRO A 94 -13.21 -15.23 1.68
N ARG A 95 -12.48 -16.16 1.06
CA ARG A 95 -13.09 -17.17 0.18
C ARG A 95 -13.53 -18.43 0.93
N SER A 96 -12.79 -18.80 1.96
CA SER A 96 -13.06 -19.92 2.83
C SER A 96 -13.40 -19.40 4.22
N MET A 97 -14.53 -19.85 4.76
CA MET A 97 -14.88 -19.63 6.16
C MET A 97 -14.50 -20.86 6.97
N VAL A 98 -14.22 -20.67 8.25
CA VAL A 98 -14.19 -21.78 9.21
C VAL A 98 -15.65 -22.03 9.58
N VAL A 99 -16.26 -23.02 8.94
CA VAL A 99 -17.68 -23.37 9.13
C VAL A 99 -17.80 -24.80 9.59
N THR A 100 -18.78 -25.02 10.46
CA THR A 100 -19.19 -26.35 10.91
C THR A 100 -19.91 -27.09 9.78
N LEU A 101 -20.02 -28.42 9.92
CA LEU A 101 -20.67 -29.26 8.93
C LEU A 101 -22.15 -28.88 8.73
N ASP A 102 -22.82 -28.45 9.80
CA ASP A 102 -24.23 -28.05 9.78
C ASP A 102 -24.42 -26.70 9.07
N GLU A 103 -23.50 -25.75 9.28
CA GLU A 103 -23.50 -24.47 8.54
C GLU A 103 -23.22 -24.68 7.05
N ALA A 104 -22.30 -25.58 6.69
CA ALA A 104 -22.02 -25.90 5.28
C ALA A 104 -23.24 -26.52 4.57
N ARG A 105 -24.02 -27.35 5.29
CA ARG A 105 -25.29 -27.89 4.79
C ARG A 105 -26.36 -26.81 4.64
N ALA A 106 -26.48 -25.93 5.63
CA ALA A 106 -27.44 -24.82 5.59
C ALA A 106 -27.16 -23.81 4.46
N MET A 107 -25.89 -23.64 4.08
CA MET A 107 -25.48 -22.77 2.97
C MET A 107 -25.60 -23.43 1.59
N GLY A 108 -25.98 -24.72 1.52
CA GLY A 108 -26.07 -25.46 0.25
C GLY A 108 -24.72 -25.77 -0.40
N GLY A 109 -23.62 -25.71 0.36
CA GLY A 109 -22.27 -25.97 -0.15
C GLY A 109 -21.14 -25.49 0.77
N THR A 110 -19.90 -25.72 0.33
CA THR A 110 -18.68 -25.34 1.08
C THR A 110 -18.32 -23.85 1.00
N HIS A 111 -19.00 -23.08 0.15
CA HIS A 111 -18.77 -21.64 -0.03
C HIS A 111 -20.06 -20.84 0.03
N HIS A 112 -20.05 -19.73 0.76
CA HIS A 112 -21.16 -18.78 0.76
C HIS A 112 -21.23 -18.06 -0.61
N PRO A 113 -22.43 -17.85 -1.21
CA PRO A 113 -22.56 -17.31 -2.58
C PRO A 113 -21.82 -15.99 -2.82
N LEU A 114 -22.00 -14.99 -1.94
CA LEU A 114 -21.33 -13.68 -2.06
C LEU A 114 -19.81 -13.76 -1.80
N LEU A 115 -19.39 -14.46 -0.75
CA LEU A 115 -17.98 -14.59 -0.38
C LEU A 115 -17.21 -15.45 -1.38
N GLY A 116 -17.87 -16.45 -1.96
CA GLY A 116 -17.34 -17.25 -3.05
C GLY A 116 -17.10 -16.42 -4.31
N PHE A 117 -17.99 -15.46 -4.61
CA PHE A 117 -17.88 -14.57 -5.76
C PHE A 117 -16.78 -13.50 -5.60
N PHE A 118 -16.74 -12.78 -4.49
CA PHE A 118 -15.74 -11.73 -4.23
C PHE A 118 -14.41 -12.28 -3.70
N GLY A 119 -14.42 -13.46 -3.11
CA GLY A 119 -13.22 -14.12 -2.58
C GLY A 119 -12.29 -14.69 -3.65
N VAL A 120 -12.69 -14.70 -4.93
CA VAL A 120 -11.86 -15.21 -6.02
C VAL A 120 -10.68 -14.29 -6.34
N MET A 121 -9.56 -14.87 -6.79
CA MET A 121 -8.38 -14.08 -7.19
C MET A 121 -8.67 -13.07 -8.30
N SER A 122 -9.64 -13.34 -9.19
CA SER A 122 -10.05 -12.38 -10.23
C SER A 122 -10.55 -11.07 -9.63
N ALA A 123 -11.48 -11.14 -8.67
CA ALA A 123 -12.02 -9.97 -7.98
C ALA A 123 -10.91 -9.20 -7.28
N LYS A 124 -10.11 -9.92 -6.48
CA LYS A 124 -9.02 -9.37 -5.66
C LYS A 124 -7.99 -8.64 -6.52
N ASN A 125 -7.49 -9.28 -7.58
CA ASN A 125 -6.50 -8.67 -8.46
C ASN A 125 -7.03 -7.41 -9.14
N THR A 126 -8.30 -7.45 -9.57
CA THR A 126 -8.95 -6.31 -10.24
C THR A 126 -9.01 -5.11 -9.32
N VAL A 127 -9.55 -5.28 -8.11
CA VAL A 127 -9.70 -4.16 -7.18
C VAL A 127 -8.37 -3.64 -6.67
N VAL A 128 -7.38 -4.51 -6.45
CA VAL A 128 -6.01 -4.10 -6.06
C VAL A 128 -5.39 -3.21 -7.13
N ASN A 129 -5.49 -3.60 -8.41
CA ASN A 129 -4.95 -2.81 -9.51
C ASN A 129 -5.67 -1.45 -9.66
N LEU A 130 -6.98 -1.40 -9.43
CA LEU A 130 -7.73 -0.15 -9.40
C LEU A 130 -7.33 0.73 -8.21
N MET A 131 -7.10 0.14 -7.03
CA MET A 131 -6.59 0.84 -5.84
C MET A 131 -5.19 1.40 -6.07
N ILE A 132 -4.31 0.67 -6.76
CA ILE A 132 -2.99 1.13 -7.15
C ILE A 132 -3.09 2.33 -8.10
N LEU A 133 -3.89 2.24 -9.17
CA LEU A 133 -4.11 3.36 -10.09
C LEU A 133 -4.66 4.59 -9.37
N THR A 134 -5.59 4.40 -8.43
CA THR A 134 -6.20 5.46 -7.63
C THR A 134 -5.18 6.12 -6.70
N THR A 135 -4.35 5.33 -6.02
CA THR A 135 -3.24 5.82 -5.19
C THR A 135 -2.21 6.59 -6.01
N PHE A 136 -1.90 6.10 -7.21
CA PHE A 136 -1.00 6.78 -8.11
C PHE A 136 -1.59 8.12 -8.60
N LEU A 137 -2.88 8.16 -8.94
CA LEU A 137 -3.57 9.41 -9.25
C LEU A 137 -3.50 10.39 -8.07
N SER A 138 -3.80 9.93 -6.85
CA SER A 138 -3.68 10.73 -5.62
C SER A 138 -2.27 11.31 -5.44
N PHE A 139 -1.23 10.52 -5.71
CA PHE A 139 0.16 10.99 -5.72
C PHE A 139 0.42 12.06 -6.79
N ILE A 140 -0.08 11.88 -8.01
CA ILE A 140 0.06 12.88 -9.09
C ILE A 140 -0.63 14.19 -8.71
N LEU A 141 -1.84 14.14 -8.14
CA LEU A 141 -2.55 15.32 -7.66
C LEU A 141 -1.75 16.04 -6.56
N TYR A 142 -1.21 15.29 -5.60
CA TYR A 142 -0.33 15.83 -4.56
C TYR A 142 0.92 16.51 -5.16
N ARG A 143 1.57 15.90 -6.17
CA ARG A 143 2.76 16.44 -6.84
C ARG A 143 2.47 17.75 -7.59
N ARG A 144 1.24 17.88 -8.10
CA ARG A 144 0.76 19.05 -8.84
C ARG A 144 0.17 20.13 -7.94
N ALA A 145 -0.12 19.82 -6.68
CA ALA A 145 -0.83 20.71 -5.76
C ALA A 145 -0.28 22.16 -5.79
N ASN A 146 1.04 22.32 -5.70
CA ASN A 146 1.70 23.63 -5.69
C ASN A 146 2.12 24.17 -7.08
N LYS A 147 1.67 23.57 -8.18
CA LYS A 147 2.19 23.86 -9.53
C LYS A 147 1.13 24.38 -10.48
N LEU A 148 1.41 25.52 -11.13
CA LEU A 148 0.66 26.06 -12.25
C LEU A 148 1.36 25.70 -13.56
N PRO A 149 0.68 24.98 -14.46
CA PRO A 149 1.26 24.63 -15.75
C PRO A 149 1.52 25.86 -16.62
N THR A 150 2.69 25.93 -17.27
CA THR A 150 3.09 27.06 -18.13
C THR A 150 3.23 26.68 -19.60
N LYS A 151 3.20 25.39 -19.93
CA LYS A 151 3.39 24.88 -21.30
C LYS A 151 2.07 24.91 -22.10
N PRO A 152 2.10 25.20 -23.41
CA PRO A 152 0.88 25.32 -24.22
C PRO A 152 0.17 23.97 -24.44
N TRP A 153 0.91 22.86 -24.42
CA TRP A 153 0.38 21.52 -24.69
C TRP A 153 -0.21 20.81 -23.47
N VAL A 154 -0.37 21.51 -22.33
CA VAL A 154 -0.84 20.91 -21.07
C VAL A 154 -2.21 20.26 -21.21
N LYS A 155 -3.12 20.88 -21.97
CA LYS A 155 -4.46 20.30 -22.22
C LYS A 155 -4.36 18.94 -22.92
N ALA A 156 -3.53 18.85 -23.96
CA ALA A 156 -3.29 17.60 -24.68
C ALA A 156 -2.58 16.56 -23.79
N GLY A 157 -1.56 16.96 -23.04
CA GLY A 157 -0.85 16.08 -22.11
C GLY A 157 -1.76 15.52 -21.02
N MET A 158 -2.62 16.34 -20.44
CA MET A 158 -3.62 15.92 -19.47
C MET A 158 -4.66 14.97 -20.09
N ALA A 159 -5.12 15.24 -21.32
CA ALA A 159 -6.05 14.37 -22.02
C ALA A 159 -5.45 12.97 -22.27
N ILE A 160 -4.18 12.91 -22.70
CA ILE A 160 -3.47 11.64 -22.90
C ILE A 160 -3.31 10.89 -21.58
N GLN A 161 -2.98 11.58 -20.48
CA GLN A 161 -2.87 10.93 -19.17
C GLN A 161 -4.22 10.38 -18.68
N TRP A 162 -5.32 11.11 -18.83
CA TRP A 162 -6.65 10.61 -18.51
C TRP A 162 -7.03 9.41 -19.38
N ALA A 163 -6.71 9.45 -20.68
CA ALA A 163 -6.89 8.32 -21.57
C ALA A 163 -6.06 7.10 -21.13
N ALA A 164 -4.82 7.30 -20.70
CA ALA A 164 -3.96 6.22 -20.18
C ALA A 164 -4.53 5.59 -18.91
N PHE A 165 -5.03 6.40 -17.96
CA PHE A 165 -5.73 5.90 -16.77
C PHE A 165 -6.99 5.11 -17.14
N ALA A 166 -7.81 5.64 -18.05
CA ALA A 166 -9.03 4.97 -18.50
C ALA A 166 -8.74 3.66 -19.23
N ALA A 167 -7.74 3.64 -20.11
CA ALA A 167 -7.30 2.45 -20.82
C ALA A 167 -6.77 1.38 -19.85
N ALA A 168 -5.93 1.75 -18.89
CA ALA A 168 -5.43 0.81 -17.88
C ALA A 168 -6.57 0.26 -17.01
N ALA A 169 -7.49 1.11 -16.56
CA ALA A 169 -8.67 0.67 -15.81
C ALA A 169 -9.55 -0.28 -16.63
N ALA A 170 -9.77 0.01 -17.92
CA ALA A 170 -10.53 -0.84 -18.82
C ALA A 170 -9.87 -2.22 -19.01
N VAL A 171 -8.55 -2.27 -19.21
CA VAL A 171 -7.79 -3.53 -19.31
C VAL A 171 -7.89 -4.33 -18.00
N VAL A 172 -7.72 -3.67 -16.85
CA VAL A 172 -7.84 -4.30 -15.53
C VAL A 172 -9.23 -4.91 -15.33
N VAL A 173 -10.28 -4.15 -15.61
CA VAL A 173 -11.67 -4.60 -15.48
C VAL A 173 -11.99 -5.71 -16.48
N PHE A 174 -11.54 -5.61 -17.73
CA PHE A 174 -11.76 -6.63 -18.76
C PHE A 174 -11.19 -7.98 -18.34
N TYR A 175 -9.90 -8.05 -17.98
CA TYR A 175 -9.29 -9.28 -17.51
C TYR A 175 -9.86 -9.76 -16.17
N GLY A 176 -10.33 -8.83 -15.34
CA GLY A 176 -11.02 -9.12 -14.08
C GLY A 176 -12.34 -9.86 -14.27
N ILE A 177 -13.17 -9.37 -15.19
CA ILE A 177 -14.46 -9.98 -15.55
C ILE A 177 -14.21 -11.28 -16.31
N TYR A 178 -13.35 -11.26 -17.33
CA TYR A 178 -13.06 -12.43 -18.14
C TYR A 178 -12.49 -13.58 -17.31
N GLY A 179 -11.67 -13.28 -16.29
CA GLY A 179 -11.14 -14.28 -15.36
C GLY A 179 -12.18 -15.09 -14.59
N TYR A 180 -13.46 -14.69 -14.53
CA TYR A 180 -14.52 -15.53 -13.97
C TYR A 180 -14.90 -16.70 -14.89
N PHE A 181 -14.71 -16.56 -16.20
CA PHE A 181 -15.15 -17.53 -17.21
C PHE A 181 -14.04 -18.50 -17.64
N VAL A 182 -12.85 -18.38 -17.07
CA VAL A 182 -11.68 -19.20 -17.43
C VAL A 182 -11.15 -19.99 -16.24
N GLU A 183 -10.48 -21.10 -16.53
CA GLU A 183 -9.80 -21.94 -15.54
C GLU A 183 -8.77 -21.17 -14.70
N SER A 184 -8.51 -21.69 -13.50
CA SER A 184 -7.65 -21.03 -12.49
C SER A 184 -6.23 -20.76 -12.99
N ILE A 185 -5.64 -21.65 -13.80
CA ILE A 185 -4.26 -21.47 -14.30
C ILE A 185 -4.16 -20.31 -15.29
N VAL A 186 -5.12 -20.18 -16.20
CA VAL A 186 -5.18 -19.08 -17.17
C VAL A 186 -5.50 -17.76 -16.46
N ARG A 187 -6.38 -17.82 -15.45
CA ARG A 187 -6.72 -16.67 -14.60
C ARG A 187 -5.51 -16.09 -13.86
N ILE A 188 -4.59 -16.92 -13.40
CA ILE A 188 -3.32 -16.46 -12.80
C ILE A 188 -2.50 -15.70 -13.85
N GLY A 189 -2.45 -16.19 -15.10
CA GLY A 189 -1.78 -15.50 -16.21
C GLY A 189 -2.32 -14.09 -16.48
N PHE A 190 -3.63 -13.88 -16.36
CA PHE A 190 -4.26 -12.57 -16.56
C PHE A 190 -3.79 -11.50 -15.58
N SER A 191 -3.38 -11.88 -14.38
CA SER A 191 -2.83 -10.92 -13.39
C SER A 191 -1.62 -10.16 -13.94
N VAL A 192 -0.80 -10.80 -14.79
CA VAL A 192 0.37 -10.18 -15.40
C VAL A 192 -0.03 -9.05 -16.34
N TYR A 193 -1.04 -9.28 -17.19
CA TYR A 193 -1.52 -8.25 -18.12
C TYR A 193 -2.13 -7.06 -17.38
N GLN A 194 -2.88 -7.31 -16.30
CA GLN A 194 -3.41 -6.24 -15.46
C GLN A 194 -2.27 -5.40 -14.86
N VAL A 195 -1.26 -6.04 -14.28
CA VAL A 195 -0.13 -5.33 -13.68
C VAL A 195 0.68 -4.56 -14.73
N LEU A 196 0.97 -5.16 -15.88
CA LEU A 196 1.69 -4.50 -16.97
C LEU A 196 0.92 -3.28 -17.48
N ALA A 197 -0.41 -3.34 -17.57
CA ALA A 197 -1.23 -2.20 -17.93
C ALA A 197 -1.12 -1.06 -16.90
N VAL A 198 -1.16 -1.39 -15.60
CA VAL A 198 -1.00 -0.41 -14.52
C VAL A 198 0.40 0.21 -14.51
N LEU A 199 1.45 -0.60 -14.57
CA LEU A 199 2.84 -0.13 -14.61
C LEU A 199 3.11 0.69 -15.87
N GLY A 200 2.61 0.24 -17.02
CA GLY A 200 2.70 0.96 -18.29
C GLY A 200 2.03 2.34 -18.19
N ALA A 201 0.84 2.42 -17.59
CA ALA A 201 0.17 3.70 -17.33
C ALA A 201 0.95 4.58 -16.36
N ILE A 202 1.52 4.04 -15.29
CA ILE A 202 2.37 4.79 -14.35
C ILE A 202 3.56 5.41 -15.08
N VAL A 203 4.29 4.60 -15.85
CA VAL A 203 5.48 5.05 -16.60
C VAL A 203 5.08 6.11 -17.63
N LEU A 204 4.05 5.85 -18.43
CA LEU A 204 3.56 6.79 -19.45
C LEU A 204 3.11 8.12 -18.82
N VAL A 205 2.32 8.07 -17.77
CA VAL A 205 1.82 9.26 -17.08
C VAL A 205 2.98 10.04 -16.49
N MET A 206 3.96 9.39 -15.85
CA MET A 206 5.15 10.05 -15.31
C MET A 206 6.03 10.65 -16.40
N ALA A 207 6.23 9.94 -17.51
CA ALA A 207 7.00 10.41 -18.66
C ALA A 207 6.39 11.68 -19.27
N ILE A 208 5.07 11.84 -19.22
CA ILE A 208 4.38 13.06 -19.62
C ILE A 208 4.41 14.12 -18.50
N ASP A 209 4.17 13.73 -17.24
CA ASP A 209 3.99 14.66 -16.12
C ASP A 209 5.27 15.43 -15.78
N ILE A 210 6.43 14.77 -15.85
CA ILE A 210 7.73 15.38 -15.56
C ILE A 210 8.02 16.57 -16.51
N PRO A 211 8.04 16.41 -17.85
CA PRO A 211 8.28 17.52 -18.76
C PRO A 211 7.15 18.55 -18.78
N MET A 212 5.89 18.12 -18.59
CA MET A 212 4.73 19.02 -18.59
C MET A 212 4.80 20.08 -17.49
N PHE A 213 5.32 19.71 -16.31
CA PHE A 213 5.46 20.61 -15.17
C PHE A 213 6.89 21.14 -14.97
N LYS A 214 7.78 20.96 -15.95
CA LYS A 214 9.14 21.54 -15.92
C LYS A 214 9.05 23.05 -16.13
N GLY A 215 9.47 23.82 -15.12
CA GLY A 215 9.34 25.29 -15.12
C GLY A 215 7.91 25.79 -14.83
N ALA A 216 7.10 24.98 -14.14
CA ALA A 216 5.80 25.41 -13.65
C ALA A 216 5.92 26.53 -12.61
N ARG A 217 4.97 27.48 -12.61
CA ARG A 217 4.91 28.52 -11.59
C ARG A 217 4.40 27.94 -10.27
N THR A 218 4.91 28.42 -9.15
CA THR A 218 4.51 27.97 -7.82
C THR A 218 3.31 28.79 -7.33
N THR A 219 2.27 28.15 -6.79
CA THR A 219 1.05 28.84 -6.28
C THR A 219 1.26 29.50 -4.92
N GLY A 220 2.23 29.02 -4.13
CA GLY A 220 2.64 29.66 -2.87
C GLY A 220 3.70 28.87 -2.11
N GLN A 221 4.12 29.38 -0.96
CA GLN A 221 5.00 28.63 -0.05
C GLN A 221 4.19 27.54 0.67
N ILE A 222 4.78 26.35 0.81
CA ILE A 222 4.18 25.24 1.56
C ILE A 222 4.23 25.61 3.04
N ARG A 223 3.08 25.55 3.72
CA ARG A 223 2.97 25.85 5.15
C ARG A 223 3.42 24.64 5.98
N TRP A 224 4.71 24.58 6.29
CA TRP A 224 5.24 23.50 7.13
C TRP A 224 4.74 23.63 8.57
N GLY A 225 4.50 22.51 9.24
CA GLY A 225 3.97 22.47 10.60
C GLY A 225 2.45 22.65 10.73
N THR A 226 1.74 23.14 9.70
CA THR A 226 0.29 23.40 9.77
C THR A 226 -0.56 22.24 9.24
N ILE A 227 -0.16 20.99 9.47
CA ILE A 227 -0.96 19.82 9.09
C ILE A 227 -1.85 19.40 10.27
N ALA A 228 -3.05 18.91 9.98
CA ALA A 228 -3.96 18.49 11.02
C ALA A 228 -3.33 17.39 11.91
N PRO A 229 -3.55 17.42 13.25
CA PRO A 229 -2.89 16.50 14.19
C PRO A 229 -3.08 15.02 13.85
N HIS A 230 -4.24 14.68 13.28
CA HIS A 230 -4.55 13.30 12.91
C HIS A 230 -3.63 12.74 11.81
N SER A 231 -2.94 13.57 11.03
CA SER A 231 -1.90 13.12 10.10
C SER A 231 -0.75 12.38 10.79
N GLN A 232 -0.43 12.72 12.05
CA GLN A 232 0.64 12.08 12.82
C GLN A 232 0.22 10.68 13.26
N TYR A 233 -1.04 10.53 13.70
CA TYR A 233 -1.61 9.20 14.01
C TYR A 233 -1.60 8.29 12.78
N VAL A 234 -1.89 8.84 11.60
CA VAL A 234 -1.82 8.08 10.34
C VAL A 234 -0.40 7.64 10.01
N LEU A 235 0.62 8.48 10.24
CA LEU A 235 2.01 8.07 10.03
C LEU A 235 2.45 6.94 10.97
N ILE A 236 2.06 7.02 12.25
CA ILE A 236 2.33 5.97 13.23
C ILE A 236 1.61 4.68 12.82
N LEU A 237 0.34 4.77 12.43
CA LEU A 237 -0.44 3.65 11.91
C LEU A 237 0.29 3.00 10.73
N LEU A 238 0.68 3.78 9.72
CA LEU A 238 1.39 3.27 8.55
C LEU A 238 2.71 2.58 8.93
N ALA A 239 3.48 3.16 9.84
CA ALA A 239 4.74 2.58 10.30
C ALA A 239 4.54 1.24 11.01
N VAL A 240 3.58 1.17 11.94
CA VAL A 240 3.26 -0.06 12.68
C VAL A 240 2.70 -1.13 11.74
N THR A 241 1.74 -0.77 10.88
CA THR A 241 1.15 -1.70 9.92
C THR A 241 2.20 -2.24 8.94
N PHE A 242 3.10 -1.40 8.45
CA PHE A 242 4.17 -1.84 7.54
C PHE A 242 5.16 -2.79 8.24
N THR A 243 5.55 -2.47 9.47
CA THR A 243 6.47 -3.31 10.27
C THR A 243 5.85 -4.67 10.57
N TRP A 244 4.57 -4.68 10.97
CA TRP A 244 3.85 -5.92 11.25
C TRP A 244 3.66 -6.76 9.99
N LEU A 245 3.35 -6.13 8.85
CA LEU A 245 3.25 -6.79 7.55
C LEU A 245 4.57 -7.45 7.13
N MET A 246 5.71 -6.80 7.36
CA MET A 246 7.02 -7.41 7.10
C MET A 246 7.26 -8.66 7.95
N GLY A 247 6.91 -8.62 9.24
CA GLY A 247 6.97 -9.79 10.12
C GLY A 247 6.07 -10.93 9.65
N LEU A 248 4.83 -10.61 9.24
CA LEU A 248 3.87 -11.58 8.71
C LEU A 248 4.39 -12.25 7.42
N MET A 249 4.95 -11.47 6.50
CA MET A 249 5.50 -12.00 5.24
C MET A 249 6.76 -12.85 5.47
N GLY A 250 7.56 -12.51 6.50
CA GLY A 250 8.66 -13.36 6.96
C GLY A 250 8.18 -14.73 7.44
N PHE A 251 7.11 -14.74 8.26
CA PHE A 251 6.47 -15.98 8.71
C PHE A 251 5.90 -16.79 7.53
N ALA A 252 5.19 -16.14 6.59
CA ALA A 252 4.65 -16.80 5.41
C ALA A 252 5.75 -17.53 4.60
N ARG A 253 6.87 -16.86 4.34
CA ARG A 253 8.00 -17.45 3.60
C ARG A 253 8.55 -18.69 4.30
N SER A 254 8.68 -18.65 5.62
CA SER A 254 9.17 -19.82 6.35
C SER A 254 8.13 -20.93 6.40
N GLY A 255 6.86 -20.60 6.69
CA GLY A 255 5.80 -21.58 6.88
C GLY A 255 5.34 -22.27 5.60
N ILE A 256 5.54 -21.68 4.42
CA ILE A 256 5.30 -22.38 3.13
C ILE A 256 6.17 -23.63 3.00
N ARG A 257 7.37 -23.64 3.62
CA ARG A 257 8.27 -24.81 3.58
C ARG A 257 7.82 -25.94 4.51
N GLN A 258 6.87 -25.70 5.41
CA GLN A 258 6.37 -26.70 6.37
C GLN A 258 7.53 -27.38 7.13
N HIS A 259 7.66 -28.71 7.03
CA HIS A 259 8.68 -29.53 7.66
C HIS A 259 9.90 -29.75 6.76
N TRP A 260 10.19 -28.83 5.84
CA TRP A 260 11.31 -28.95 4.90
C TRP A 260 12.29 -27.78 5.06
N HIS A 261 13.59 -28.08 5.07
CA HIS A 261 14.61 -27.05 4.91
C HIS A 261 14.72 -26.63 3.44
N VAL A 262 14.72 -27.64 2.55
CA VAL A 262 14.59 -27.50 1.10
C VAL A 262 13.41 -28.36 0.66
N TYR A 263 12.36 -27.72 0.15
CA TYR A 263 11.10 -28.41 -0.14
C TYR A 263 11.30 -29.57 -1.11
N GLY A 264 10.87 -30.77 -0.72
CA GLY A 264 10.98 -32.00 -1.50
C GLY A 264 12.36 -32.64 -1.54
N VAL A 265 13.40 -32.01 -0.95
CA VAL A 265 14.78 -32.51 -0.98
C VAL A 265 15.28 -32.86 0.42
N MET A 266 15.15 -31.93 1.37
CA MET A 266 15.67 -32.09 2.73
C MET A 266 14.56 -31.86 3.74
N ARG A 267 14.00 -32.95 4.27
CA ARG A 267 12.97 -32.93 5.30
C ARG A 267 13.63 -32.72 6.67
N ASP A 268 13.06 -31.81 7.45
CA ASP A 268 13.40 -31.64 8.86
C ASP A 268 12.83 -32.81 9.65
N THR A 269 13.71 -33.54 10.33
CA THR A 269 13.38 -34.71 11.18
C THR A 269 13.63 -34.44 12.66
N SER A 270 14.00 -33.20 13.00
CA SER A 270 14.19 -32.80 14.39
C SER A 270 12.87 -32.89 15.18
N VAL A 271 13.00 -33.12 16.48
CA VAL A 271 11.85 -33.22 17.40
C VAL A 271 11.08 -31.88 17.46
N ASP A 272 11.78 -30.77 17.21
CA ASP A 272 11.23 -29.41 17.23
C ASP A 272 10.75 -28.92 15.86
N ALA A 273 10.64 -29.82 14.86
CA ALA A 273 10.21 -29.49 13.50
C ALA A 273 8.71 -29.17 13.44
N ALA A 274 8.33 -27.96 13.86
CA ALA A 274 6.95 -27.50 13.89
C ALA A 274 6.75 -26.19 13.11
N THR A 275 5.61 -26.08 12.43
CA THR A 275 5.13 -24.79 11.93
C THR A 275 4.15 -24.22 12.97
N PRO A 276 4.48 -23.09 13.65
CA PRO A 276 3.64 -22.57 14.70
C PRO A 276 2.28 -22.12 14.16
N ALA A 277 1.26 -22.20 15.01
CA ALA A 277 -0.07 -21.68 14.69
C ALA A 277 -0.02 -20.17 14.42
N LEU A 278 -0.93 -19.69 13.56
CA LEU A 278 -0.98 -18.29 13.16
C LEU A 278 -1.12 -17.33 14.34
N GLY A 279 -1.89 -17.71 15.38
CA GLY A 279 -2.03 -16.90 16.59
C GLY A 279 -0.74 -16.76 17.39
N TYR A 280 0.04 -17.84 17.51
CA TYR A 280 1.36 -17.79 18.15
C TYR A 280 2.32 -16.90 17.35
N ALA A 281 2.39 -17.09 16.03
CA ALA A 281 3.21 -16.26 15.15
C ALA A 281 2.82 -14.77 15.24
N ALA A 282 1.53 -14.45 15.26
CA ALA A 282 1.02 -13.09 15.40
C ALA A 282 1.44 -12.45 16.74
N ASN A 283 1.42 -13.20 17.84
CA ASN A 283 1.90 -12.71 19.14
C ASN A 283 3.39 -12.40 19.12
N VAL A 284 4.21 -13.29 18.55
CA VAL A 284 5.67 -13.07 18.42
C VAL A 284 5.95 -11.85 17.53
N ILE A 285 5.29 -11.73 16.38
CA ILE A 285 5.43 -10.56 15.49
C ILE A 285 5.05 -9.27 16.22
N THR A 286 3.98 -9.31 17.01
CA THR A 286 3.52 -8.15 17.80
C THR A 286 4.56 -7.78 18.86
N LEU A 287 5.10 -8.75 19.60
CA LEU A 287 6.14 -8.52 20.59
C LEU A 287 7.38 -7.89 19.96
N VAL A 288 7.89 -8.46 18.86
CA VAL A 288 9.06 -7.93 18.14
C VAL A 288 8.80 -6.52 17.61
N THR A 289 7.60 -6.27 17.06
CA THR A 289 7.20 -4.94 16.57
C THR A 289 7.19 -3.92 17.70
N LEU A 290 6.60 -4.26 18.85
CA LEU A 290 6.57 -3.39 20.02
C LEU A 290 7.98 -3.13 20.56
N SER A 291 8.83 -4.16 20.68
CA SER A 291 10.23 -4.01 21.09
C SER A 291 11.00 -3.09 20.16
N PHE A 292 10.84 -3.23 18.84
CA PHE A 292 11.46 -2.35 17.86
C PHE A 292 11.04 -0.90 18.05
N PHE A 293 9.73 -0.62 18.15
CA PHE A 293 9.27 0.75 18.35
C PHE A 293 9.67 1.32 19.71
N LEU A 294 9.72 0.49 20.77
CA LEU A 294 10.21 0.92 22.08
C LEU A 294 11.69 1.33 22.00
N LEU A 295 12.53 0.55 21.31
CA LEU A 295 13.92 0.90 21.05
C LEU A 295 14.05 2.20 20.23
N VAL A 296 13.23 2.37 19.19
CA VAL A 296 13.22 3.60 18.39
C VAL A 296 12.85 4.81 19.25
N LEU A 297 11.80 4.70 20.08
CA LEU A 297 11.39 5.74 21.01
C LEU A 297 12.49 6.04 22.03
N PHE A 298 13.15 5.01 22.56
CA PHE A 298 14.28 5.15 23.47
C PHE A 298 15.46 5.90 22.83
N ILE A 299 15.80 5.59 21.57
CA ILE A 299 16.86 6.28 20.82
C ILE A 299 16.52 7.77 20.63
N PHE A 300 15.29 8.08 20.21
CA PHE A 300 14.86 9.47 20.05
C PHE A 300 14.83 10.23 21.39
N TRP A 301 14.42 9.56 22.47
CA TRP A 301 14.46 10.11 23.82
C TRP A 301 15.90 10.43 24.25
N LEU A 302 16.84 9.50 24.04
CA LEU A 302 18.26 9.70 24.34
C LEU A 302 18.87 10.85 23.52
N GLY A 303 18.54 10.93 22.23
CA GLY A 303 18.97 12.04 21.36
C GLY A 303 18.42 13.40 21.84
N GLY A 304 17.17 13.45 22.28
CA GLY A 304 16.55 14.67 22.81
C GLY A 304 17.17 15.16 24.12
N LEU A 305 17.75 14.27 24.93
CA LEU A 305 18.53 14.65 26.12
C LEU A 305 19.86 15.32 25.74
N GLY A 306 20.51 14.87 24.68
CA GLY A 306 21.74 15.46 24.16
C GLY A 306 21.56 16.90 23.65
N ASP A 307 20.42 17.20 23.02
CA ASP A 307 20.10 18.55 22.56
C ASP A 307 19.69 19.49 23.69
N LYS A 308 19.01 18.99 24.73
CA LYS A 308 18.71 19.77 25.95
C LYS A 308 19.98 20.20 26.69
N GLY A 309 20.97 19.31 26.79
CA GLY A 309 22.27 19.64 27.38
C GLY A 309 23.06 20.69 26.58
N LYS A 310 22.87 20.79 25.26
CA LYS A 310 23.48 21.84 24.42
C LYS A 310 22.72 23.16 24.47
N ALA A 311 21.39 23.13 24.59
CA ALA A 311 20.56 24.33 24.75
C ALA A 311 20.81 25.05 26.10
N GLU A 312 21.18 24.30 27.14
CA GLU A 312 21.61 24.88 28.43
C GLU A 312 23.06 25.41 28.39
N GLY A 313 23.91 24.92 27.47
CA GLY A 313 25.30 25.39 27.29
C GLY A 313 25.44 26.66 26.46
N HIS A 314 24.46 27.00 25.62
CA HIS A 314 24.36 28.27 24.91
C HIS A 314 23.24 29.12 25.53
N GLY A 315 23.50 29.64 26.73
CA GLY A 315 22.63 30.61 27.37
C GLY A 315 22.32 31.79 26.44
N HIS A 316 21.04 32.13 26.37
CA HIS A 316 20.47 33.43 25.98
C HIS A 316 21.43 34.39 25.26
N VAL A 317 21.46 34.33 23.93
CA VAL A 317 21.64 35.54 23.13
C VAL A 317 20.35 35.71 22.34
N ALA A 318 19.50 36.62 22.83
CA ALA A 318 18.32 37.05 22.13
C ALA A 318 18.69 37.51 20.71
N PRO A 319 17.89 37.23 19.67
CA PRO A 319 18.04 37.94 18.41
C PRO A 319 17.67 39.39 18.68
N ALA A 320 18.69 40.26 18.80
CA ALA A 320 18.50 41.70 18.80
C ALA A 320 17.81 42.07 17.48
N ILE A 321 16.57 42.53 17.59
CA ILE A 321 15.90 43.29 16.54
C ILE A 321 16.71 44.57 16.39
N ALA A 322 17.65 44.58 15.44
CA ALA A 322 18.34 45.78 15.03
C ALA A 322 17.63 46.35 13.79
N GLY A 323 16.73 47.29 14.03
CA GLY A 323 16.30 48.23 13.01
C GLY A 323 17.50 49.02 12.49
N GLY A 324 17.67 49.01 11.18
CA GLY A 324 18.59 49.92 10.49
C GLY A 324 17.89 51.25 10.26
N SER A 325 18.38 52.26 10.98
CA SER A 325 17.99 53.68 10.95
C SER A 325 18.23 54.35 9.59
N ASP A 326 17.37 55.33 9.30
CA ASP A 326 17.68 56.47 8.43
C ASP A 326 19.07 57.08 8.75
N ARG A 327 19.83 57.39 7.70
CA ARG A 327 20.76 58.52 7.68
C ARG A 327 20.79 59.14 6.29
N GLU A 328 20.20 60.32 6.18
CA GLU A 328 20.59 61.35 5.24
C GLU A 328 22.07 61.73 5.44
N ARG A 329 22.81 61.77 4.34
CA ARG A 329 23.72 62.85 3.92
C ARG A 329 24.10 62.64 2.47
#